data_AF-A0A543HW85-F1
#
_entry.id   AF-A0A543HW85-F1
#
_cell.length_a   1.000
_cell.length_b   1.000
_cell.length_c   1.000
_cell.angle_alpha   90.00
_cell.angle_beta   90.00
_cell.angle_gamma   90.00
#
_symmetry.space_group_name_H-M   'P 1'
#
loop_
_entity.id
_entity.type
_entity.pdbx_description
1 polymer ?
#
loop_
_entity_poly.entity_id
_entity_poly.type
_entity_poly.pdbx_seq_one_letter_code
_entity_poly.pdbx_strand_id
1 'polypeptide(L)' 'MVCVRRNVYIIATSDTRNTLIRGPIRQWLKDHDVPAYWSAVNRGWFVRDERMPDLRAELEHAGYSVRGASR' A
#
# COMPACT_ATOMS: atom_id res chain seq x y z
N MET A 1 6.45 -10.13 22.80
CA MET A 1 6.78 -9.59 21.47
C MET A 1 5.50 -8.97 20.92
N VAL A 2 5.33 -7.64 21.03
CA VAL A 2 4.09 -6.97 20.59
C VAL A 2 4.15 -6.87 19.06
N CYS A 3 3.42 -7.74 18.35
CA CYS A 3 3.17 -7.54 16.93
C CYS A 3 2.30 -6.31 16.76
N VAL A 4 2.93 -5.13 16.67
CA VAL A 4 2.26 -3.89 16.28
C VAL A 4 1.71 -4.13 14.88
N ARG A 5 0.42 -4.44 14.76
CA ARG A 5 -0.26 -4.53 13.47
C ARG A 5 -0.15 -3.16 12.82
N ARG A 6 0.70 -3.07 11.81
CA ARG A 6 0.90 -1.86 11.04
C ARG A 6 -0.29 -1.73 10.08
N ASN A 7 -1.09 -0.69 10.27
CA ASN A 7 -2.24 -0.43 9.41
C ASN A 7 -1.78 0.19 8.10
N VAL A 8 -2.32 -0.33 7.01
CA VAL A 8 -2.10 0.14 5.64
C VAL A 8 -3.45 0.51 5.05
N TYR A 9 -3.54 1.69 4.47
CA TYR A 9 -4.77 2.21 3.88
C TYR A 9 -4.62 2.27 2.37
N ILE A 10 -5.50 1.58 1.67
CA ILE A 10 -5.64 1.64 0.21
C ILE A 10 -6.72 2.66 -0.10
N ILE A 11 -6.35 3.71 -0.83
CA ILE A 11 -7.22 4.79 -1.25
C ILE A 11 -7.35 4.69 -2.77
N ALA A 12 -8.55 4.35 -3.24
CA ALA A 12 -8.85 4.38 -4.66
C ALA A 12 -8.77 5.83 -5.15
N THR A 13 -7.97 6.07 -6.19
CA THR A 13 -7.94 7.34 -6.91
C THR A 13 -8.79 7.21 -8.16
N SER A 14 -9.30 8.32 -8.70
CA SER A 14 -10.06 8.34 -9.96
C SER A 14 -9.24 7.90 -11.18
N ASP A 15 -7.92 7.90 -11.06
CA ASP A 15 -7.03 7.35 -12.08
C ASP A 15 -7.06 5.82 -12.03
N THR A 16 -7.48 5.17 -13.12
CA THR A 16 -7.66 3.71 -13.19
C THR A 16 -6.35 2.93 -13.17
N ARG A 17 -5.19 3.61 -13.24
CA ARG A 17 -3.89 2.95 -13.41
C ARG A 17 -3.09 2.88 -12.12
N ASN A 18 -3.34 3.78 -11.18
CA ASN A 18 -2.58 3.87 -9.95
C ASN A 18 -3.52 3.83 -8.76
N THR A 19 -3.06 3.26 -7.66
CA THR A 19 -3.77 3.23 -6.38
C THR A 19 -2.89 3.90 -5.34
N LEU A 20 -3.47 4.76 -4.52
CA LEU A 20 -2.72 5.43 -3.45
C LEU A 20 -2.74 4.55 -2.20
N ILE A 21 -1.57 4.30 -1.64
CA ILE A 21 -1.39 3.53 -0.41
C ILE A 21 -0.73 4.41 0.65
N ARG A 22 -1.27 4.36 1.87
CA ARG A 22 -0.71 5.07 3.04
C ARG A 22 -0.37 4.09 4.16
N GLY A 23 0.73 4.36 4.85
CA GLY A 23 1.16 3.58 6.01
C GLY A 23 2.68 3.35 6.04
N PRO A 24 3.18 2.63 7.06
CA PRO A 24 4.59 2.31 7.23
C PRO A 24 5.02 1.14 6.33
N ILE A 25 4.81 1.28 5.02
CA ILE A 25 5.09 0.26 4.00
C ILE A 25 6.37 0.52 3.20
N ARG A 26 7.03 1.66 3.42
CA ARG A 26 8.23 2.06 2.66
C ARG A 26 9.30 0.97 2.64
N GLN A 27 9.60 0.37 3.79
CA GLN A 27 10.63 -0.65 3.90
C GLN A 27 10.22 -1.94 3.19
N TRP A 28 8.95 -2.34 3.34
CA TRP A 28 8.38 -3.51 2.69
C TRP A 28 8.38 -3.36 1.15
N LEU A 29 7.96 -2.20 0.64
CA LEU A 29 8.00 -1.90 -0.81
C LEU A 29 9.41 -2.01 -1.38
N LYS A 30 10.43 -1.58 -0.61
CA LYS A 30 11.84 -1.67 -1.02
C LYS A 30 12.36 -3.11 -0.99
N ASP A 31 11.95 -3.89 0.02
CA ASP A 31 12.40 -5.27 0.21
C ASP A 31 11.83 -6.21 -0.87
N HIS A 32 10.58 -5.98 -1.29
CA HIS A 32 9.87 -6.76 -2.31
C HIS A 32 10.02 -6.19 -3.74
N ASP A 33 10.93 -5.23 -3.96
CA ASP A 33 11.17 -4.56 -5.27
C ASP A 33 9.87 -4.09 -5.96
N VAL A 34 8.93 -3.55 -5.17
CA VAL A 34 7.65 -3.10 -5.70
C VAL A 34 7.82 -1.73 -6.36
N PRO A 35 7.47 -1.58 -7.66
CA PRO A 35 7.51 -0.29 -8.34
C PRO A 35 6.43 0.62 -7.75
N ALA A 36 6.84 1.52 -6.86
CA ALA A 36 6.00 2.50 -6.20
C ALA A 36 6.64 3.89 -6.26
N TYR A 37 5.82 4.93 -6.42
CA TYR A 37 6.29 6.31 -6.36
C TYR A 37 5.71 7.05 -5.16
N TRP A 38 6.56 7.79 -4.44
CA TRP A 38 6.10 8.65 -3.35
C TRP A 38 5.48 9.93 -3.92
N SER A 39 4.28 10.28 -3.46
CA SER A 39 3.64 11.55 -3.77
C SER A 39 3.59 12.44 -2.52
N ALA A 40 4.27 13.58 -2.59
CA ALA A 40 4.25 14.58 -1.52
C ALA A 40 2.84 15.18 -1.31
N VAL A 41 2.10 15.44 -2.39
CA VAL A 41 0.75 16.02 -2.36
C VAL A 41 -0.23 15.09 -1.64
N ASN A 42 -0.21 13.80 -1.98
CA ASN A 42 -1.13 12.82 -1.42
C ASN A 42 -0.62 12.17 -0.12
N ARG A 43 0.61 12.51 0.30
CA ARG A 43 1.33 11.94 1.46
C ARG A 43 1.25 10.42 1.49
N GLY A 44 1.59 9.78 0.38
CA GLY A 44 1.48 8.33 0.23
C GLY A 44 2.25 7.78 -0.96
N TRP A 45 2.19 6.46 -1.10
CA TRP A 45 2.84 5.69 -2.15
C TRP A 45 1.82 5.33 -3.21
N PHE A 46 2.05 5.69 -4.45
CA PHE A 46 1.25 5.19 -5.55
C PHE A 46 1.88 3.92 -6.10
N VAL A 47 1.02 2.93 -6.29
CA VAL A 47 1.35 1.63 -6.88
C VAL A 47 0.42 1.41 -8.06
N ARG A 48 0.83 0.63 -9.05
CA ARG A 48 -0.05 0.29 -10.16
C ARG A 48 -1.21 -0.58 -9.69
N ASP A 49 -2.41 -0.26 -10.17
CA ASP A 49 -3.65 -0.97 -9.81
C ASP A 49 -3.59 -2.46 -10.21
N GLU A 50 -2.94 -2.77 -11.34
CA GLU A 50 -2.75 -4.14 -11.83
C GLU A 50 -2.06 -5.07 -10.80
N ARG A 51 -1.22 -4.53 -9.91
CA ARG A 51 -0.50 -5.29 -8.87
C ARG A 51 -1.18 -5.24 -7.52
N MET A 52 -2.26 -4.48 -7.39
CA MET A 52 -2.95 -4.27 -6.12
C MET A 52 -3.53 -5.55 -5.49
N PRO A 53 -4.10 -6.52 -6.25
CA PRO A 53 -4.56 -7.78 -5.65
C PRO A 53 -3.41 -8.61 -5.06
N ASP A 54 -2.29 -8.76 -5.78
CA ASP A 54 -1.10 -9.47 -5.28
C ASP A 54 -0.49 -8.76 -4.07
N LEU A 55 -0.32 -7.45 -4.16
CA LEU A 55 0.28 -6.65 -3.11
C LEU A 55 -0.56 -6.67 -1.83
N ARG A 56 -1.89 -6.69 -1.96
CA ARG A 56 -2.78 -6.87 -0.82
C ARG A 56 -2.55 -8.23 -0.14
N ALA A 57 -2.48 -9.31 -0.92
CA ALA A 57 -2.25 -10.65 -0.39
C ALA A 57 -0.88 -10.74 0.32
N GLU A 58 0.18 -10.20 -0.27
CA GLU A 58 1.51 -10.21 0.35
C GLU A 58 1.59 -9.34 1.61
N LEU A 59 0.94 -8.17 1.63
CA LEU A 59 0.87 -7.33 2.82
C LEU A 59 0.11 -8.02 3.96
N GLU A 60 -1.02 -8.68 3.67
CA GLU A 60 -1.78 -9.46 4.64
C GLU A 60 -0.93 -10.63 5.17
N HIS A 61 -0.17 -11.31 4.30
CA HIS A 61 0.77 -12.36 4.69
C HIS A 61 1.91 -11.85 5.58
N ALA A 62 2.44 -10.66 5.28
CA ALA A 62 3.46 -9.98 6.08
C ALA A 62 2.92 -9.40 7.42
N GLY A 63 1.64 -9.61 7.73
CA GLY A 63 1.01 -9.21 8.99
C GLY A 63 0.56 -7.75 9.05
N TYR A 64 0.50 -7.07 7.90
CA TYR A 64 -0.11 -5.75 7.80
C TYR A 64 -1.63 -5.86 7.78
N SER A 65 -2.31 -4.91 8.44
CA SER A 65 -3.77 -4.80 8.34
C SER A 65 -4.11 -3.87 7.18
N VAL A 66 -4.49 -4.45 6.05
CA VAL A 66 -4.87 -3.71 4.84
C VAL A 66 -6.33 -3.30 4.93
N ARG A 67 -6.61 -1.99 4.86
CA ARG A 67 -7.96 -1.42 4.88
C ARG A 67 -8.23 -0.67 3.58
N GLY A 68 -9.34 -1.01 2.94
CA GLY A 68 -9.88 -0.20 1.86
C GLY A 68 -10.56 1.04 2.43
N ALA A 69 -10.07 2.22 2.07
CA ALA A 69 -10.78 3.47 2.26
C ALA A 69 -11.38 3.85 0.90
N SER A 70 -12.62 3.45 0.67
CA SER A 70 -13.43 4.04 -0.40
C SER A 70 -13.72 5.49 -0.01
N ARG A 71 -13.41 6.42 -0.91
CA ARG A 71 -13.79 7.83 -0.75
C ARG A 71 -15.29 8.00 -0.96
#